data_AF-A0A3C2BWY2-F1
#
_entry.id   AF-A0A3C2BWY2-F1
#
_cell.length_a   1.000
_cell.length_b   1.000
_cell.length_c   1.000
_cell.angle_alpha   90.00
_cell.angle_beta   90.00
_cell.angle_gamma   90.00
#
_symmetry.space_group_name_H-M   'P 1'
#
loop_
_entity.id
_entity.type
_entity.pdbx_description
1 polymer ?
#
loop_
_entity_poly.entity_id
_entity_poly.type
_entity_poly.pdbx_seq_one_letter_code
_entity_poly.pdbx_strand_id
1 'polypeptide(L)'
;PDLGRRDLRRLSAVLAGADRYELVLIDCPPSLNGLTRMAWSASDKVALVAEPGLFSVAGTERTMRAIQLFKQEFAPNLTPAGIVANRVRTGSSEHAYR
;
A
#
# COMPACT_ATOMS: atom_id res chain seq x y z
N PRO A 1 -18.08 7.29 -1.66
CA PRO A 1 -17.88 8.33 -2.70
C PRO A 1 -16.56 8.10 -3.44
N ASP A 2 -16.61 7.91 -4.76
CA ASP A 2 -15.38 7.87 -5.55
C ASP A 2 -14.68 9.24 -5.45
N LEU A 3 -13.39 9.20 -5.12
CA LEU A 3 -12.58 10.41 -5.03
C LEU A 3 -12.30 10.95 -6.44
N GLY A 4 -12.45 12.26 -6.63
CA GLY A 4 -12.03 12.90 -7.85
C GLY A 4 -10.50 12.94 -7.96
N ARG A 5 -9.96 13.14 -9.17
CA ARG A 5 -8.51 13.35 -9.40
C ARG A 5 -7.90 14.46 -8.56
N ARG A 6 -8.69 15.49 -8.21
CA ARG A 6 -8.26 16.58 -7.33
C ARG A 6 -8.06 16.10 -5.90
N ASP A 7 -8.91 15.18 -5.43
CA ASP A 7 -8.86 14.68 -4.07
C ASP A 7 -7.66 13.76 -3.86
N LEU A 8 -7.30 12.96 -4.87
CA LEU A 8 -6.11 12.09 -4.83
C LEU A 8 -4.81 12.83 -4.46
N ARG A 9 -4.67 14.09 -4.88
CA ARG A 9 -3.46 14.89 -4.66
C ARG A 9 -3.43 15.67 -3.33
N ARG A 10 -4.48 15.58 -2.51
CA ARG A 10 -4.57 16.37 -1.27
C ARG A 10 -3.45 16.03 -0.30
N LEU A 11 -3.15 14.75 -0.10
CA LEU A 11 -2.08 14.34 0.81
C LEU A 11 -0.70 14.77 0.28
N SER A 12 -0.44 14.60 -1.02
CA SER A 12 0.82 15.07 -1.64
C SER A 12 1.02 16.57 -1.44
N ALA A 13 -0.04 17.38 -1.54
CA ALA A 13 0.05 18.81 -1.33
C ALA A 13 0.38 19.19 0.13
N VAL A 14 -0.13 18.44 1.10
CA VAL A 14 0.21 18.64 2.53
C VAL A 14 1.65 18.22 2.82
N LEU A 15 2.11 17.14 2.19
CA LEU A 15 3.47 16.62 2.38
C LEU A 15 4.55 17.43 1.64
N ALA A 16 4.18 18.34 0.73
CA ALA A 16 5.12 19.21 0.02
C ALA A 16 5.88 20.22 0.91
N GLY A 17 5.56 20.31 2.20
CA GLY A 17 6.33 21.07 3.20
C GLY A 17 7.10 20.18 4.19
N ALA A 18 7.16 18.87 3.95
CA ALA A 18 7.81 17.90 4.83
C ALA A 18 9.31 17.70 4.48
N ASP A 19 9.91 18.60 3.71
CA ASP A 19 11.26 18.51 3.13
C ASP A 19 12.38 18.35 4.17
N ARG A 20 12.10 18.68 5.43
CA ARG A 20 13.02 18.49 6.57
C ARG A 20 13.13 17.04 7.05
N TYR A 21 12.29 16.13 6.56
CA TYR A 21 12.27 14.73 6.94
C TYR A 21 12.88 13.89 5.83
N GLU A 22 13.83 13.03 6.20
CA GLU A 22 14.44 12.07 5.25
C GLU A 22 13.49 10.91 4.90
N LEU A 23 12.49 10.65 5.75
CA LEU A 23 11.53 9.57 5.58
C LEU A 23 10.16 9.97 6.14
N VAL A 24 9.11 9.71 5.36
CA VAL A 24 7.72 9.83 5.78
C VAL A 24 7.05 8.45 5.65
N LEU A 25 6.47 7.96 6.75
CA LEU A 25 5.67 6.73 6.76
C LEU A 25 4.19 7.09 6.81
N ILE A 26 3.41 6.55 5.87
CA ILE A 26 1.96 6.77 5.79
C ILE A 26 1.26 5.46 6.16
N ASP A 27 0.62 5.44 7.33
CA ASP A 27 -0.21 4.29 7.74
C ASP A 27 -1.59 4.38 7.09
N CYS A 28 -2.01 3.29 6.46
CA CYS A 28 -3.24 3.24 5.68
C CYS A 28 -4.32 2.46 6.43
N PRO A 29 -5.61 2.83 6.28
CA PRO A 29 -6.69 1.99 6.77
C PRO A 29 -6.70 0.64 6.02
N PRO A 30 -7.24 -0.44 6.62
CA PRO A 30 -7.20 -1.78 6.04
C PRO A 30 -8.06 -1.95 4.76
N SER A 31 -8.85 -0.94 4.41
CA SER A 31 -9.72 -0.93 3.23
C SER A 31 -9.05 -0.25 2.03
N LEU A 32 -9.18 -0.83 0.83
CA LEU A 32 -8.70 -0.24 -0.43
C LEU A 32 -9.66 0.84 -0.98
N ASN A 33 -9.86 1.91 -0.20
CA ASN A 33 -10.77 3.00 -0.53
C ASN A 33 -10.00 4.27 -0.94
N GLY A 34 -10.71 5.40 -1.01
CA GLY A 34 -10.14 6.69 -1.37
C GLY A 34 -8.96 7.15 -0.49
N LEU A 35 -8.98 6.87 0.82
CA LEU A 35 -7.89 7.27 1.72
C LEU A 35 -6.59 6.53 1.35
N THR A 36 -6.68 5.22 1.12
CA THR A 36 -5.55 4.39 0.70
C THR A 36 -5.02 4.82 -0.68
N ARG A 37 -5.91 5.22 -1.60
CA ARG A 37 -5.50 5.76 -2.91
C ARG A 37 -4.82 7.14 -2.80
N MET A 38 -5.25 8.01 -1.89
CA MET A 38 -4.55 9.26 -1.58
C MET A 38 -3.16 8.99 -1.00
N ALA A 39 -3.04 8.01 -0.10
CA ALA A 39 -1.75 7.56 0.44
C ALA A 39 -0.82 7.08 -0.67
N TRP A 40 -1.29 6.19 -1.55
CA TRP A 40 -0.51 5.73 -2.71
C TRP A 40 -0.10 6.85 -3.64
N SER A 41 -0.99 7.81 -3.91
CA SER A 41 -0.68 8.98 -4.75
C SER A 41 0.36 9.92 -4.14
N ALA A 42 0.56 9.87 -2.82
CA ALA A 42 1.53 10.69 -2.10
C ALA A 42 2.84 9.94 -1.77
N SER A 43 2.94 8.67 -2.17
CA SER A 43 4.07 7.80 -1.82
C SER A 43 4.99 7.56 -3.02
N ASP A 44 6.29 7.57 -2.78
CA ASP A 44 7.27 7.06 -3.75
C ASP A 44 7.26 5.53 -3.80
N LYS A 45 7.05 4.91 -2.63
CA LYS A 45 7.04 3.46 -2.46
C LYS A 45 5.90 2.99 -1.57
N VAL A 46 5.35 1.81 -1.86
CA VAL A 46 4.31 1.17 -1.05
C VAL A 46 4.73 -0.24 -0.65
N ALA A 47 4.70 -0.54 0.65
CA ALA A 47 4.90 -1.87 1.19
C ALA A 47 3.56 -2.48 1.63
N LEU A 48 3.37 -3.77 1.39
CA LEU A 48 2.20 -4.51 1.85
C LEU A 48 2.55 -5.34 3.08
N VAL A 49 1.73 -5.27 4.13
CA VAL A 49 1.90 -6.08 5.32
C VAL A 49 0.86 -7.20 5.30
N ALA A 50 1.32 -8.46 5.34
CA ALA A 50 0.45 -9.63 5.23
C ALA A 50 0.83 -10.71 6.24
N GLU A 51 -0.17 -11.42 6.78
CA GLU A 51 0.08 -12.63 7.59
C GLU A 51 0.23 -13.84 6.66
N PRO A 52 1.13 -14.79 6.92
CA PRO A 52 1.30 -15.97 6.06
C PRO A 52 0.19 -17.00 6.34
N GLY A 53 -0.98 -16.82 5.71
CA GLY A 53 -2.10 -17.76 5.76
C GLY A 53 -2.87 -17.78 4.45
N LEU A 54 -3.67 -18.82 4.21
CA LEU A 54 -4.28 -19.08 2.89
C LEU A 54 -5.07 -17.88 2.33
N PHE A 55 -5.89 -17.24 3.17
CA PHE A 55 -6.70 -16.08 2.76
C PHE A 55 -5.87 -14.82 2.50
N SER A 56 -4.71 -14.73 3.14
CA SER A 56 -3.84 -13.58 3.10
C SER A 56 -2.98 -13.57 1.83
N VAL A 57 -2.60 -14.75 1.29
CA VAL A 57 -1.94 -14.86 -0.02
C VAL A 57 -2.86 -14.33 -1.13
N ALA A 58 -4.11 -14.80 -1.18
CA ALA A 58 -5.09 -14.32 -2.15
C ALA A 58 -5.41 -12.83 -1.98
N GLY A 59 -5.47 -12.33 -0.73
CA GLY A 59 -5.63 -10.91 -0.43
C GLY A 59 -4.45 -10.07 -0.90
N THR A 60 -3.24 -10.58 -0.74
CA THR A 60 -1.99 -9.91 -1.15
C THR A 60 -1.91 -9.79 -2.66
N GLU A 61 -2.20 -10.87 -3.40
CA GLU A 61 -2.28 -10.88 -4.88
C GLU A 61 -3.29 -9.84 -5.40
N ARG A 62 -4.50 -9.80 -4.83
CA ARG A 62 -5.51 -8.79 -5.19
C ARG A 62 -5.02 -7.37 -4.94
N THR A 63 -4.33 -7.15 -3.83
CA THR A 63 -3.83 -5.82 -3.47
C THR A 63 -2.69 -5.40 -4.38
N MET A 64 -1.75 -6.30 -4.70
CA MET A 64 -0.69 -6.06 -5.67
C MET A 64 -1.25 -5.68 -7.04
N ARG A 65 -2.27 -6.39 -7.51
CA ARG A 65 -2.96 -6.04 -8.77
C ARG A 65 -3.63 -4.67 -8.69
N ALA A 66 -4.28 -4.34 -7.57
CA ALA A 66 -4.90 -3.04 -7.38
C ALA A 66 -3.87 -1.88 -7.39
N ILE A 67 -2.72 -2.07 -6.75
CA ILE A 67 -1.61 -1.10 -6.80
C ILE A 67 -1.11 -0.93 -8.23
N GLN A 68 -0.94 -2.04 -8.97
CA GLN A 68 -0.45 -1.98 -10.34
C GLN A 68 -1.41 -1.23 -11.28
N LEU A 69 -2.72 -1.47 -11.16
CA LEU A 69 -3.73 -0.73 -11.92
C LEU A 69 -3.74 0.75 -11.53
N PHE A 70 -3.69 1.06 -10.24
CA PHE A 70 -3.65 2.43 -9.74
C PHE A 70 -2.41 3.19 -10.24
N LYS A 71 -1.24 2.54 -10.22
CA LYS A 71 0.01 3.08 -10.76
C LYS A 71 -0.15 3.49 -12.22
N GLN A 72 -0.71 2.61 -13.05
CA GLN A 72 -0.90 2.86 -14.48
C GLN A 72 -1.84 4.03 -14.76
N GLU A 73 -2.87 4.21 -13.93
CA GLU A 73 -3.91 5.21 -14.19
C GLU A 73 -3.63 6.58 -13.53
N PHE A 74 -3.04 6.59 -12.33
CA PHE A 74 -2.98 7.79 -11.48
C PHE A 74 -1.60 8.17 -10.95
N ALA A 75 -0.70 7.20 -10.76
CA ALA A 75 0.56 7.41 -10.04
C ALA A 75 1.74 6.68 -10.72
N PRO A 76 2.19 7.11 -11.91
CA PRO A 76 3.20 6.38 -12.69
C PRO A 76 4.55 6.23 -11.98
N ASN A 77 4.88 7.15 -11.07
CA ASN A 77 6.13 7.13 -10.31
C ASN A 77 6.08 6.21 -9.08
N LEU A 78 4.90 5.72 -8.69
CA LEU A 78 4.75 4.82 -7.55
C LEU A 78 5.46 3.49 -7.80
N THR A 79 6.28 3.06 -6.85
CA THR A 79 6.99 1.78 -6.94
C THR A 79 6.58 0.84 -5.80
N PRO A 80 6.03 -0.36 -6.10
CA PRO A 80 5.82 -1.37 -5.05
C PRO A 80 7.15 -1.75 -4.39
N ALA A 81 7.25 -1.58 -3.07
CA ALA A 81 8.44 -1.90 -2.27
C ALA A 81 8.56 -3.41 -1.97
N GLY A 82 7.44 -4.13 -2.00
CA GLY A 82 7.37 -5.56 -1.69
C GLY A 82 6.36 -5.89 -0.60
N ILE A 83 6.43 -7.12 -0.09
CA ILE A 83 5.55 -7.67 0.94
C ILE A 83 6.38 -7.91 2.21
N VAL A 84 5.87 -7.44 3.33
CA VAL A 84 6.39 -7.66 4.67
C VAL A 84 5.50 -8.70 5.34
N ALA A 85 6.08 -9.87 5.64
CA ALA A 85 5.39 -10.90 6.40
C ALA A 85 5.27 -10.47 7.88
N ASN A 86 4.06 -10.49 8.42
CA ASN A 86 3.76 -10.16 9.81
C ASN A 86 3.24 -11.37 10.57
N ARG A 87 3.39 -11.37 11.91
CA ARG A 87 2.87 -12.40 12.84
C ARG A 87 3.24 -13.83 12.43
N VAL A 88 4.44 -13.99 11.86
CA VAL A 88 4.98 -15.29 11.45
C VAL A 88 5.15 -16.19 12.67
N ARG A 89 4.58 -17.39 12.62
CA ARG A 89 4.73 -18.43 13.64
C ARG A 89 5.53 -19.57 13.03
N THR A 90 6.76 -19.76 13.50
CA THR A 90 7.70 -20.75 12.97
C THR A 90 7.24 -22.20 13.16
N GLY A 91 6.39 -22.47 14.17
CA GLY A 91 5.79 -23.78 14.40
C GLY A 91 4.50 -24.06 13.62
N SER A 92 4.02 -23.12 12.80
CA SER A 92 2.78 -23.32 12.02
C SER A 92 3.09 -24.00 10.69
N SER A 93 2.51 -25.18 10.46
CA SER A 93 2.60 -25.89 9.17
C SER A 93 1.97 -25.10 8.02
N GLU A 94 0.94 -24.29 8.31
CA GLU A 94 0.31 -23.40 7.32
C GLU A 94 1.28 -22.30 6.88
N HIS A 95 2.08 -21.74 7.79
CA HIS A 95 3.00 -20.65 7.49
C HIS A 95 4.31 -21.16 6.85
N ALA A 96 4.59 -22.46 6.97
CA ALA A 96 5.75 -23.12 6.38
C ALA A 96 5.50 -23.58 4.93
N TYR A 97 4.25 -23.49 4.44
CA TYR A 97 3.91 -23.82 3.06
C TYR A 97 4.56 -22.79 2.12
N ARG A 98 5.48 -23.27 1.29
CA ARG A 98 6.29 -22.46 0.34
C ARG A 98 5.52 -22.16 -0.94
#